data_AF-A0A061S4J0-F1
#
_entry.id   AF-A0A061S4J0-F1
#
_cell.length_a   1.000
_cell.length_b   1.000
_cell.length_c   1.000
_cell.angle_alpha   90.00
_cell.angle_beta   90.00
_cell.angle_gamma   90.00
#
_symmetry.space_group_name_H-M   'P 1'
#
loop_
_entity.id
_entity.type
_entity.pdbx_description
1 polymer ?
#
loop_
_entity_poly.entity_id
_entity_poly.type
_entity_poly.pdbx_seq_one_letter_code
_entity_poly.pdbx_strand_id
1 'polypeptide(L)'
;GPEDFVRRHRAALESDRVSASLHHWIDLMFGYKMSGAAAIKAKNLVLRAPPGDSASGLPSGAAHCARGRFQLFESPHPRRRVEACGRPLRADGGAHPCRGCPGG
;
A
#
# COMPACT_ATOMS: atom_id res chain seq x y z
N GLY A 1 4.31 -10.73 -25.70
CA GLY A 1 2.87 -11.08 -25.63
C GLY A 1 2.26 -10.61 -24.31
N PRO A 2 1.07 -11.10 -23.92
CA PRO A 2 0.50 -10.89 -22.59
C PRO A 2 1.48 -11.22 -21.45
N GLU A 3 2.35 -12.20 -21.64
CA GLU A 3 3.38 -12.60 -20.67
C GLU A 3 4.40 -11.48 -20.42
N ASP A 4 4.82 -10.78 -21.48
CA ASP A 4 5.75 -9.65 -21.37
C ASP A 4 5.12 -8.46 -20.65
N PHE A 5 3.82 -8.23 -20.88
CA PHE A 5 3.08 -7.20 -20.19
C PHE A 5 3.07 -7.47 -18.68
N VAL A 6 2.68 -8.67 -18.27
CA VAL A 6 2.66 -9.09 -16.86
C VAL A 6 4.07 -9.01 -16.25
N ARG A 7 5.09 -9.49 -16.96
CA ARG A 7 6.48 -9.44 -16.50
C ARG A 7 6.96 -8.02 -16.21
N ARG A 8 6.65 -7.06 -17.10
CA ARG A 8 7.03 -5.65 -16.92
C ARG A 8 6.31 -4.99 -15.73
N HIS A 9 5.01 -5.29 -15.56
CA HIS A 9 4.24 -4.76 -14.44
C HIS A 9 4.71 -5.31 -13.10
N ARG A 10 5.05 -6.61 -13.06
CA ARG A 10 5.64 -7.22 -11.87
C ARG A 10 6.95 -6.56 -11.49
N ALA A 11 7.87 -6.40 -12.44
CA ALA A 11 9.14 -5.73 -12.22
C ALA A 11 8.96 -4.28 -11.72
N ALA A 12 7.97 -3.55 -12.24
CA ALA A 12 7.66 -2.21 -11.76
C ALA A 12 7.15 -2.22 -10.30
N LEU A 13 6.24 -3.14 -9.95
CA LEU A 13 5.69 -3.28 -8.59
C LEU A 13 6.76 -3.67 -7.55
N GLU A 14 7.72 -4.49 -7.96
CA GLU A 14 8.83 -4.96 -7.11
C GLU A 14 10.01 -3.97 -7.05
N SER A 15 9.99 -2.88 -7.83
CA SER A 15 11.07 -1.88 -7.88
C SER A 15 11.23 -1.08 -6.58
N ASP A 16 12.43 -0.57 -6.29
CA ASP A 16 12.72 0.28 -5.12
C ASP A 16 11.84 1.53 -5.06
N ARG A 17 11.51 2.10 -6.22
CA ARG A 17 10.64 3.26 -6.32
C ARG A 17 9.25 2.97 -5.77
N VAL A 18 8.61 1.88 -6.25
CA VAL A 18 7.29 1.48 -5.75
C VAL A 18 7.40 1.03 -4.31
N SER A 19 8.46 0.31 -3.96
CA SER A 19 8.76 -0.12 -2.60
C SER A 19 8.68 1.01 -1.58
N ALA A 20 9.32 2.13 -1.90
CA ALA A 20 9.43 3.29 -1.01
C ALA A 20 8.09 4.00 -0.77
N SER A 21 7.14 3.91 -1.72
CA SER A 21 5.86 4.64 -1.71
C SER A 21 4.61 3.76 -1.56
N LEU A 22 4.72 2.43 -1.66
CA LEU A 22 3.56 1.53 -1.67
C LEU A 22 2.69 1.65 -0.41
N HIS A 23 3.30 1.94 0.74
CA HIS A 23 2.58 2.17 2.01
C HIS A 23 1.48 3.24 1.90
N HIS A 24 1.63 4.26 1.06
CA HIS A 24 0.58 5.25 0.84
C HIS A 24 -0.66 4.69 0.13
N TRP A 25 -0.48 3.72 -0.78
CA TRP A 25 -1.60 3.03 -1.42
C TRP A 25 -2.30 2.10 -0.42
N ILE A 26 -1.54 1.46 0.47
CA ILE A 26 -2.10 0.64 1.56
C ILE A 26 -2.95 1.51 2.50
N ASP A 27 -2.49 2.72 2.86
CA ASP A 27 -3.27 3.66 3.66
C ASP A 27 -4.63 4.00 3.04
N LEU A 28 -4.71 4.08 1.70
CA LEU A 28 -5.94 4.39 0.97
C LEU A 28 -6.90 3.19 0.88
N MET A 29 -6.36 1.99 0.71
CA MET A 29 -7.18 0.80 0.45
C MET A 29 -7.56 0.03 1.71
N PHE A 30 -6.72 0.07 2.74
CA PHE A 30 -6.86 -0.74 3.95
C PHE A 30 -6.60 0.04 5.26
N GLY A 31 -6.06 1.26 5.18
CA GLY A 31 -5.57 2.00 6.35
C GLY A 31 -6.36 3.26 6.69
N TYR A 32 -5.70 4.15 7.43
CA TYR A 32 -6.34 5.30 8.07
C TYR A 32 -6.97 6.32 7.11
N LYS A 33 -6.69 6.26 5.80
CA LYS A 33 -7.28 7.15 4.79
C LYS A 33 -8.58 6.59 4.18
N MET A 34 -9.16 5.54 4.74
CA MET A 34 -10.44 4.99 4.29
C MET A 34 -11.67 5.70 4.87
N SER A 35 -11.53 6.38 6.01
CA SER A 35 -12.64 7.05 6.70
C SER A 35 -12.22 8.41 7.29
N GLY A 36 -13.21 9.13 7.84
CA GLY A 36 -13.00 10.39 8.54
C GLY A 36 -12.38 11.51 7.69
N ALA A 37 -11.78 12.49 8.37
CA ALA A 37 -11.18 13.65 7.71
C ALA A 37 -9.98 13.28 6.80
N ALA A 38 -9.27 12.20 7.13
CA ALA A 38 -8.15 11.71 6.32
C ALA A 38 -8.61 11.25 4.94
N ALA A 39 -9.74 10.54 4.85
CA ALA A 39 -10.32 10.14 3.57
C ALA A 39 -10.81 11.33 2.74
N ILE A 40 -11.39 12.35 3.37
CA ILE A 40 -11.81 13.59 2.70
C ILE A 40 -10.59 14.27 2.06
N LYS A 41 -9.52 14.49 2.85
CA LYS A 41 -8.27 15.12 2.38
C LYS A 41 -7.63 14.32 1.24
N ALA A 42 -7.73 12.99 1.29
CA ALA A 42 -7.21 12.09 0.27
C ALA A 42 -8.15 11.89 -0.94
N LYS A 43 -9.35 12.49 -0.94
CA LYS A 43 -10.41 12.27 -1.94
C LYS A 43 -10.77 10.79 -2.11
N ASN A 44 -10.78 10.04 -1.02
CA ASN A 44 -11.02 8.58 -0.98
C ASN A 44 -12.37 8.24 -0.30
N LEU A 45 -13.40 9.04 -0.56
CA LEU A 45 -14.73 8.84 0.03
C LEU A 45 -15.52 7.80 -0.78
N VAL A 46 -16.15 6.87 -0.08
CA VAL A 46 -17.11 5.96 -0.69
C VAL A 46 -18.44 6.69 -0.82
N LEU A 47 -18.99 6.75 -2.03
CA LEU A 47 -20.36 7.22 -2.23
C LEU A 47 -21.30 6.33 -1.44
N ARG A 48 -22.04 6.92 -0.48
CA ARG A 48 -23.08 6.23 0.26
C ARG A 48 -24.12 5.75 -0.75
N ALA A 49 -24.50 4.47 -0.65
CA ALA A 49 -25.55 3.93 -1.49
C ALA A 49 -26.85 4.73 -1.29
N PRO A 50 -27.65 4.90 -2.35
CA PRO A 50 -28.93 5.60 -2.24
C PRO A 50 -29.84 4.90 -1.21
N PRO A 51 -30.75 5.63 -0.57
CA PRO A 51 -31.71 5.03 0.35
C PRO A 51 -32.73 4.23 -0.48
N GLY A 52 -32.57 2.91 -0.57
CA GLY A 52 -33.51 2.05 -1.30
C GLY A 52 -33.05 0.61 -1.51
N ASP A 53 -31.75 0.36 -1.47
CA ASP A 53 -31.20 -0.99 -1.44
C ASP A 53 -31.26 -1.54 -0.01
N SER A 54 -32.19 -2.49 0.21
CA SER A 54 -32.50 -3.19 1.47
C SER A 54 -31.34 -3.99 2.10
N ALA A 55 -30.09 -3.69 1.76
CA ALA A 55 -28.90 -4.32 2.33
C ALA A 55 -28.39 -3.63 3.62
N SER A 56 -29.13 -2.71 4.22
CA SER A 56 -28.66 -2.01 5.43
C SER A 56 -29.73 -1.82 6.50
N GLY A 57 -30.11 -2.93 7.14
CA GLY A 57 -30.44 -2.91 8.57
C GLY A 57 -29.20 -2.66 9.46
N LEU A 58 -28.12 -2.11 8.90
CA LEU A 58 -26.85 -1.89 9.56
C LEU A 58 -26.67 -0.41 9.88
N PRO A 59 -26.11 -0.08 11.06
CA PRO A 59 -25.92 1.30 11.48
C PRO A 59 -25.04 2.08 10.50
N SER A 60 -25.22 3.40 10.45
CA SER A 60 -24.60 4.35 9.50
C SER A 60 -23.08 4.17 9.29
N GLY A 61 -22.35 3.62 10.28
CA GLY A 61 -20.92 3.29 10.21
C GLY A 61 -20.55 2.02 9.43
N ALA A 62 -21.50 1.15 9.09
CA ALA A 62 -21.26 -0.13 8.42
C ALA A 62 -21.51 -0.10 6.91
N ALA A 63 -21.81 1.08 6.34
CA ALA A 63 -21.85 1.28 4.89
C ALA A 63 -20.53 0.91 4.19
N HIS A 64 -19.41 0.98 4.93
CA HIS A 64 -18.09 0.55 4.45
C HIS A 64 -17.98 -1.00 4.38
N CYS A 65 -18.57 -1.71 5.35
CA CYS A 65 -18.58 -3.17 5.41
C CYS A 65 -19.43 -3.81 4.30
N ALA A 66 -20.54 -3.16 3.90
CA ALA A 66 -21.49 -3.73 2.93
C ALA A 66 -20.94 -3.89 1.49
N ARG A 67 -19.82 -3.22 1.15
CA ARG A 67 -19.19 -3.26 -0.19
C ARG A 67 -17.78 -3.87 -0.19
N GLY A 68 -17.45 -4.64 0.84
CA GLY A 68 -16.14 -5.30 0.94
C GLY A 68 -14.96 -4.35 1.21
N ARG A 69 -15.22 -3.12 1.70
CA ARG A 69 -14.18 -2.14 2.06
C ARG A 69 -14.03 -2.09 3.58
N PHE A 70 -13.11 -2.89 4.10
CA PHE A 70 -12.80 -2.96 5.52
C PHE A 70 -11.52 -2.18 5.82
N GLN A 71 -11.61 -1.23 6.75
CA GLN A 71 -10.43 -0.56 7.29
C GLN A 71 -9.76 -1.49 8.31
N LEU A 72 -8.56 -1.97 7.96
CA LEU A 72 -7.79 -2.90 8.77
C LEU A 72 -6.90 -2.15 9.78
N PHE A 73 -6.51 -0.92 9.48
CA PHE A 73 -5.59 -0.14 10.31
C PHE A 73 -6.05 1.31 10.49
N GLU A 74 -5.80 1.88 11.66
CA GLU A 74 -6.14 3.27 12.00
C GLU A 74 -4.93 4.21 12.04
N SER A 75 -3.72 3.65 12.04
CA SER A 75 -2.46 4.40 12.01
C SER A 75 -1.82 4.35 10.62
N PRO A 76 -0.92 5.29 10.28
CA PRO A 76 -0.15 5.25 9.03
C PRO A 76 0.61 3.93 8.88
N HIS A 77 0.49 3.30 7.71
CA HIS A 77 1.20 2.05 7.45
C HIS A 77 2.71 2.30 7.42
N PRO A 78 3.51 1.46 8.11
CA PRO A 78 4.95 1.63 8.14
C PRO A 78 5.54 1.54 6.73
N ARG A 79 6.54 2.39 6.47
CA ARG A 79 7.32 2.35 5.23
C ARG A 79 8.14 1.07 5.19
N ARG A 80 8.17 0.39 4.04
CA ARG A 80 9.11 -0.71 3.84
C ARG A 80 10.53 -0.17 3.96
N ARG A 81 11.36 -0.85 4.76
CA ARG A 81 12.80 -0.60 4.78
C ARG A 81 13.36 -1.04 3.43
N VAL A 82 13.79 -0.08 2.62
CA VAL A 82 14.57 -0.36 1.42
C VAL A 82 16.01 -0.40 1.93
N GLU A 83 16.60 -1.60 1.95
CA GLU A 83 18.05 -1.74 2.11
C GLU A 83 18.70 -0.82 1.07
N ALA A 84 19.47 0.18 1.50
CA ALA A 84 20.18 1.07 0.60
C ALA A 84 21.16 0.21 -0.22
N CYS A 85 20.79 -0.08 -1.46
CA CYS A 85 21.38 -1.12 -2.31
C CYS A 85 20.99 -2.54 -1.86
N GLY A 86 20.30 -3.27 -2.73
CA GLY A 86 19.73 -4.58 -2.42
C GLY A 86 20.76 -5.66 -2.06
N ARG A 87 21.12 -5.73 -0.78
CA ARG A 87 21.77 -6.89 -0.19
C ARG A 87 21.11 -7.23 1.15
N PRO A 88 20.88 -8.52 1.44
CA PRO A 88 20.58 -8.91 2.80
C PRO A 88 21.82 -8.69 3.67
N LEU A 89 21.69 -7.88 4.72
CA LEU A 89 22.64 -7.89 5.84
C LEU A 89 22.70 -9.32 6.39
N ARG A 90 23.90 -9.93 6.38
CA ARG A 90 24.10 -11.16 7.14
C ARG A 90 23.91 -10.86 8.62
N ALA A 91 23.35 -11.82 9.36
CA ALA A 91 23.12 -11.75 10.80
C ALA A 91 24.41 -11.57 11.66
N ASP A 92 25.59 -11.51 11.03
CA ASP A 92 26.90 -11.48 11.69
C ASP A 92 27.70 -10.19 11.38
N GLY A 93 27.03 -9.10 10.99
CA GLY A 93 27.65 -7.75 10.95
C GLY A 93 28.76 -7.49 9.92
N GLY A 94 29.16 -8.47 9.10
CA GLY A 94 30.21 -8.30 8.10
C GLY A 94 29.71 -7.70 6.77
N ALA A 95 30.16 -6.50 6.43
CA ALA A 95 29.97 -5.91 5.10
C ALA A 95 30.99 -6.50 4.10
N HIS A 96 30.51 -7.00 2.95
CA HIS A 96 31.38 -7.36 1.82
C HIS A 96 31.77 -6.11 1.02
N PRO A 97 33.02 -5.99 0.54
CA PRO A 97 33.40 -4.87 -0.32
C PRO A 97 32.69 -4.95 -1.68
N CYS A 98 32.07 -3.84 -2.08
CA CYS A 98 31.41 -3.67 -3.36
C CYS A 98 32.44 -3.70 -4.50
N ARG A 99 32.57 -4.82 -5.22
CA ARG A 99 33.25 -4.83 -6.52
C ARG A 99 32.32 -4.15 -7.53
N GLY A 100 32.68 -2.92 -7.94
CA GLY A 100 32.04 -2.25 -9.09
C GLY A 100 31.60 -0.80 -8.89
N CYS A 101 31.85 -0.16 -7.75
CA CYS A 101 31.64 1.29 -7.64
C CYS A 101 32.81 2.03 -8.31
N PRO A 102 32.59 2.95 -9.28
CA PRO A 102 33.66 3.78 -9.79
C PRO A 102 33.96 4.87 -8.76
N GLY A 103 35.04 4.68 -7.99
CA GLY A 103 35.48 5.64 -6.98
C GLY A 103 36.08 5.01 -5.72
N GLY A 104 36.85 3.93 -5.88
CA GLY A 104 37.75 3.41 -4.85
C GLY A 104 39.18 3.72 -5.22
#